data_AF-A0A0Q4FUQ6-F1
#
_entry.id   AF-A0A0Q4FUQ6-F1
#
_cell.length_a   1.000
_cell.length_b   1.000
_cell.length_c   1.000
_cell.angle_alpha   90.00
_cell.angle_beta   90.00
_cell.angle_gamma   90.00
#
_symmetry.space_group_name_H-M   'P 1'
#
loop_
_entity.id
_entity.type
_entity.pdbx_description
1 polymer ?
#
loop_
_entity_poly.entity_id
_entity_poly.type
_entity_poly.pdbx_seq_one_letter_code
_entity_poly.pdbx_strand_id
1 'polypeptide(L)'
;MTIEMLLLAGALIGFIIGLALRNSKFGCAALWIVPLAMIAYVYACQSAHPESLTSTSGLEFLFVPLWASLGAMGGYVIGTSLRYFLLAKRDGS
;
A
#
# COMPACT_ATOMS: atom_id res chain seq x y z
N MET A 1 -7.27 0.62 -14.03
CA MET A 1 -7.14 -0.37 -12.93
C MET A 1 -8.42 -0.30 -12.10
N THR A 2 -8.98 -1.41 -11.61
CA THR A 2 -10.17 -1.34 -10.74
C THR A 2 -9.78 -0.99 -9.30
N ILE A 3 -10.68 -0.32 -8.57
CA ILE A 3 -10.49 0.08 -7.18
C ILE A 3 -10.20 -1.14 -6.29
N GLU A 4 -10.87 -2.26 -6.54
CA GLU A 4 -10.67 -3.52 -5.81
C GLU A 4 -9.24 -4.08 -5.98
N MET A 5 -8.67 -4.04 -7.19
CA MET A 5 -7.30 -4.48 -7.41
C MET A 5 -6.30 -3.60 -6.66
N LEU A 6 -6.53 -2.29 -6.62
CA LEU A 6 -5.66 -1.33 -5.91
C LEU A 6 -5.70 -1.56 -4.40
N LEU A 7 -6.89 -1.81 -3.85
CA LEU A 7 -7.09 -2.16 -2.46
C LEU A 7 -6.40 -3.47 -2.10
N LEU A 8 -6.58 -4.52 -2.91
CA LEU A 8 -5.97 -5.83 -2.69
C LEU A 8 -4.45 -5.79 -2.80
N ALA A 9 -3.92 -5.11 -3.82
CA ALA A 9 -2.47 -4.97 -4.01
C ALA A 9 -1.83 -4.17 -2.86
N GLY A 10 -2.45 -3.05 -2.47
CA GLY A 10 -2.06 -2.29 -1.30
C GLY A 10 -2.07 -3.15 -0.04
N ALA A 11 -3.17 -3.85 0.22
CA ALA A 11 -3.33 -4.69 1.39
C ALA A 11 -2.32 -5.83 1.47
N LEU A 12 -2.01 -6.50 0.35
CA LEU A 12 -0.97 -7.52 0.29
C LEU A 12 0.40 -6.96 0.66
N ILE A 13 0.78 -5.83 0.07
CA ILE A 13 2.06 -5.16 0.36
C ILE A 13 2.12 -4.75 1.83
N GLY A 14 1.07 -4.08 2.33
CA GLY A 14 0.97 -3.67 3.72
C GLY A 14 1.06 -4.84 4.69
N PHE A 15 0.38 -5.95 4.38
CA PHE A 15 0.41 -7.17 5.18
C PHE A 15 1.81 -7.79 5.26
N ILE A 16 2.50 -7.91 4.13
CA ILE A 16 3.88 -8.42 4.09
C ILE A 16 4.80 -7.52 4.92
N ILE A 17 4.67 -6.20 4.79
CA ILE A 17 5.45 -5.22 5.56
C ILE A 17 5.19 -5.37 7.06
N GLY A 18 3.92 -5.49 7.47
CA GLY A 18 3.52 -5.65 8.87
C GLY A 18 3.99 -6.97 9.49
N LEU A 19 4.04 -8.03 8.70
CA LEU A 19 4.56 -9.33 9.13
C LEU A 19 6.09 -9.32 9.23
N ALA A 20 6.80 -8.72 8.26
CA ALA A 20 8.26 -8.74 8.18
C ALA A 20 8.93 -7.77 9.16
N LEU A 21 8.46 -6.52 9.27
CA LEU A 21 9.16 -5.46 10.01
C LEU A 21 8.81 -5.45 11.50
N ARG A 22 9.80 -5.74 12.36
CA ARG A 22 9.63 -5.82 13.83
C ARG A 22 9.43 -4.46 14.49
N ASN A 23 9.97 -3.43 13.87
CA ASN A 23 9.98 -2.08 14.41
C ASN A 23 8.86 -1.25 13.79
N SER A 24 7.90 -0.81 14.59
CA SER A 24 6.76 0.01 14.14
C SER A 24 7.19 1.29 13.41
N LYS A 25 8.34 1.87 13.77
CA LYS A 25 8.92 3.03 13.08
C LYS A 25 9.33 2.72 11.64
N PHE A 26 9.92 1.54 11.39
CA PHE A 26 10.30 1.11 10.05
C PHE A 26 9.08 0.64 9.24
N GLY A 27 8.06 0.07 9.89
CA GLY A 27 6.79 -0.29 9.26
C GLY A 27 6.02 0.93 8.74
N CYS A 28 5.88 1.98 9.55
CA CYS A 28 5.31 3.24 9.10
C CYS A 28 6.14 3.92 8.01
N ALA A 29 7.48 3.87 8.09
CA ALA A 29 8.33 4.42 7.03
C ALA A 29 8.18 3.63 5.71
N ALA A 30 8.04 2.31 5.77
CA ALA A 30 7.81 1.47 4.60
C ALA A 30 6.43 1.70 3.97
N LEU A 31 5.44 2.14 4.75
CA LEU A 31 4.13 2.56 4.25
C LEU A 31 4.19 3.77 3.31
N TRP A 32 5.24 4.60 3.39
CA TRP A 32 5.46 5.70 2.45
C TRP A 32 5.93 5.24 1.06
N ILE A 33 6.45 4.02 0.92
CA ILE A 33 6.85 3.47 -0.39
C ILE A 33 5.63 3.32 -1.30
N VAL A 34 4.46 2.98 -0.74
CA VAL A 34 3.22 2.77 -1.51
C VAL A 34 2.78 4.04 -2.25
N PRO A 35 2.56 5.21 -1.60
CA PRO A 35 2.21 6.44 -2.30
C PRO A 35 3.32 6.94 -3.21
N LEU A 36 4.61 6.82 -2.83
CA LEU A 36 5.74 7.24 -3.67
C LEU A 36 5.84 6.42 -4.97
N ALA A 37 5.73 5.10 -4.88
CA ALA A 37 5.75 4.21 -6.04
C ALA A 37 4.58 4.49 -6.97
N MET A 38 3.41 4.83 -6.41
CA MET A 38 2.23 5.10 -7.21
C MET A 38 2.28 6.46 -7.92
N ILE A 39 2.82 7.50 -7.27
CA ILE A 39 3.10 8.79 -7.92
C ILE A 39 4.06 8.60 -9.10
N ALA A 40 5.15 7.84 -8.89
CA ALA A 40 6.11 7.53 -9.95
C ALA A 40 5.47 6.73 -11.10
N TYR A 41 4.63 5.74 -10.78
CA TYR A 41 3.90 4.95 -11.77
C TYR A 41 2.98 5.82 -12.63
N VAL A 42 2.19 6.69 -12.02
CA VAL A 42 1.26 7.55 -12.78
C VAL A 42 2.03 8.60 -13.60
N TYR A 43 3.11 9.16 -13.07
CA TYR A 43 3.97 10.07 -13.83
C TYR A 43 4.57 9.39 -15.07
N ALA A 44 5.10 8.16 -14.92
CA ALA A 44 5.62 7.36 -16.02
C ALA A 44 4.54 7.00 -17.06
N CYS A 45 3.33 6.68 -16.58
CA CYS A 45 2.20 6.35 -17.44
C CYS A 45 1.71 7.58 -18.24
N GLN A 46 1.63 8.76 -17.62
CA GLN A 46 1.23 10.01 -18.28
C GLN A 46 2.27 10.50 -19.31
N SER A 47 3.56 10.28 -19.05
CA SER A 47 4.63 10.64 -19.98
C SER A 47 4.69 9.69 -21.19
N ALA A 48 4.19 8.46 -21.06
CA ALA A 48 4.10 7.50 -22.17
C ALA A 48 2.85 7.69 -23.05
N HIS A 49 1.75 8.23 -22.52
CA HIS A 49 0.47 8.40 -23.24
C HIS A 49 -0.14 9.81 -23.08
N PRO A 50 0.51 10.85 -23.61
CA PRO A 50 0.08 12.24 -23.45
C PRO A 50 -1.28 12.54 -24.10
N GLU A 51 -1.69 11.78 -25.12
CA GLU A 51 -3.00 11.89 -25.78
C GLU A 51 -4.21 11.60 -24.88
N SER A 52 -4.02 10.97 -23.72
CA SER A 52 -5.08 10.56 -22.80
C SER A 52 -5.29 11.51 -21.60
N LEU A 53 -4.59 12.65 -21.57
CA LEU A 53 -4.67 13.67 -20.52
C LEU A 53 -6.05 14.37 -20.51
N THR A 54 -7.04 13.66 -19.99
CA THR A 54 -8.41 14.16 -19.77
C THR A 54 -8.52 14.65 -18.32
N SER A 55 -9.43 15.56 -17.98
CA SER A 55 -9.60 16.05 -16.59
C SER A 55 -9.82 14.93 -15.56
N THR A 56 -10.31 13.76 -15.98
CA THR A 56 -10.41 12.53 -15.17
C THR A 56 -9.05 11.98 -14.73
N SER A 57 -7.98 12.19 -15.50
CA SER A 57 -6.62 11.69 -15.21
C SER A 57 -5.98 12.33 -13.98
N GLY A 58 -6.35 13.58 -13.64
CA GLY A 58 -5.91 14.22 -12.39
C GLY A 58 -6.63 13.68 -11.16
N LEU A 59 -7.90 13.33 -11.30
CA LEU A 59 -8.68 12.69 -10.24
C LEU A 59 -8.18 11.26 -9.99
N GLU A 60 -7.93 10.50 -11.04
CA GLU A 60 -7.27 9.18 -10.97
C GLU A 60 -5.89 9.27 -10.28
N PHE A 61 -5.11 10.33 -10.56
CA PHE A 61 -3.81 10.57 -9.91
C PHE A 61 -3.90 10.67 -8.38
N LEU A 62 -5.00 11.21 -7.86
CA LEU A 62 -5.21 11.35 -6.42
C LEU A 62 -5.87 10.12 -5.80
N PHE A 63 -6.87 9.55 -6.46
CA PHE A 63 -7.65 8.45 -5.92
C PHE A 63 -6.91 7.11 -6.00
N VAL A 64 -6.13 6.85 -7.05
CA VAL A 64 -5.39 5.58 -7.22
C VAL A 64 -4.38 5.35 -6.08
N PRO A 65 -3.49 6.31 -5.73
CA PRO A 65 -2.60 6.17 -4.59
C PRO A 65 -3.34 6.11 -3.25
N LEU A 66 -4.48 6.80 -3.15
CA LEU A 66 -5.27 6.86 -1.91
C LEU A 66 -5.88 5.49 -1.60
N TRP A 67 -6.53 4.84 -2.57
CA TRP A 67 -7.08 3.49 -2.40
C TRP A 67 -6.00 2.45 -2.13
N ALA A 68 -4.86 2.51 -2.83
CA ALA A 68 -3.73 1.63 -2.57
C ALA A 68 -3.14 1.83 -1.17
N SER A 69 -3.02 3.08 -0.71
CA SER A 69 -2.52 3.41 0.63
C SER A 69 -3.48 2.95 1.73
N LEU A 70 -4.79 3.08 1.50
CA LEU A 70 -5.83 2.64 2.43
C LEU A 70 -5.85 1.12 2.57
N GLY A 71 -5.71 0.40 1.44
CA GLY A 71 -5.46 -1.04 1.43
C GLY A 71 -4.21 -1.41 2.22
N ALA A 72 -3.08 -0.75 1.95
CA ALA A 72 -1.82 -1.01 2.64
C ALA A 72 -1.88 -0.77 4.14
N MET A 73 -2.58 0.26 4.59
CA MET A 73 -2.78 0.52 6.01
C MET A 73 -3.59 -0.60 6.67
N GLY A 74 -4.69 -1.03 6.05
CA GLY A 74 -5.49 -2.17 6.52
C GLY A 74 -4.69 -3.47 6.58
N GLY A 75 -3.95 -3.78 5.52
CA GLY A 75 -3.06 -4.94 5.47
C GLY A 75 -1.98 -4.92 6.54
N TYR A 76 -1.34 -3.77 6.76
CA TYR A 76 -0.30 -3.60 7.77
C TYR A 76 -0.79 -3.86 9.19
N VAL A 77 -1.97 -3.34 9.56
CA VAL A 77 -2.60 -3.60 10.86
C VAL A 77 -2.87 -5.10 11.04
N ILE A 78 -3.45 -5.75 10.04
CA ILE A 78 -3.73 -7.20 10.10
C ILE A 78 -2.43 -8.01 10.22
N GLY A 79 -1.41 -7.68 9.43
CA GLY A 79 -0.12 -8.39 9.44
C GLY A 79 0.63 -8.24 10.76
N THR A 80 0.62 -7.03 11.33
CA THR A 80 1.22 -6.78 12.65
C THR A 80 0.45 -7.48 13.77
N SER A 81 -0.89 -7.40 13.79
CA SER A 81 -1.71 -8.11 14.77
C SER A 81 -1.50 -9.62 14.72
N LEU A 82 -1.48 -10.21 13.51
CA LEU A 82 -1.23 -11.64 13.32
C LEU A 82 0.16 -12.03 13.85
N ARG A 83 1.17 -11.21 13.58
CA ARG A 83 2.52 -11.42 14.09
C ARG A 83 2.57 -11.39 15.61
N TYR A 84 1.97 -10.38 16.24
CA TYR A 84 1.91 -10.29 17.70
C TYR A 84 1.23 -11.51 18.30
N PHE A 85 0.16 -11.99 17.69
CA PHE A 85 -0.52 -13.22 18.09
C PHE A 85 0.38 -14.46 17.96
N LEU A 86 1.12 -14.59 16.85
CA LEU A 86 2.08 -15.68 16.65
C LEU A 86 3.24 -15.67 17.66
N LEU A 87 3.75 -14.48 17.98
CA LEU A 87 4.80 -14.32 18.99
C LEU A 87 4.28 -14.62 20.40
N ALA A 88 3.10 -14.10 20.76
CA ALA A 88 2.46 -14.38 22.04
C ALA A 88 2.19 -15.88 22.24
N LYS A 89 1.77 -16.59 21.19
CA LYS A 89 1.57 -18.04 21.22
C LYS A 89 2.89 -18.81 21.40
N ARG A 90 4.00 -18.27 20.90
CA ARG A 90 5.33 -18.91 20.97
C ARG A 90 6.00 -18.74 22.34
N ASP A 91 5.78 -17.62 23.02
CA ASP A 91 6.36 -17.36 24.35
C ASP A 91 5.53 -17.99 25.50
N GLY A 92 4.34 -18.52 25.21
CA GLY A 92 3.45 -19.20 26.17
C GLY A 92 3.54 -20.73 26.18
N SER A 93 4.52 -21.33 25.51
CA SER A 93 4.79 -22.78 25.47
C SER A 93 6.13 -23.10 26.12
#